data_AF-N9SW70-F1
#
_entry.id   AF-N9SW70-F1
#
_cell.length_a   1.000
_cell.length_b   1.000
_cell.length_c   1.000
_cell.angle_alpha   90.00
_cell.angle_beta   90.00
_cell.angle_gamma   90.00
#
_symmetry.space_group_name_H-M   'P 1'
#
loop_
_entity.id
_entity.type
_entity.pdbx_description
1 polymer ?
#
loop_
_entity_poly.entity_id
_entity_poly.type
_entity_poly.pdbx_seq_one_letter_code
_entity_poly.pdbx_strand_id
1 'polypeptide(L)'
;MIKINCLIHSSYSIPHLGRFISKDPIGLLGGFNVYAYGLNTTGWTDPLGLSSNCPLNCPSGTIDPSSVHFMQSSAKNQTGDYTVLGNAESLKNGTLDANVLRAKVWKDNSGKIWTLDHRRLAAFKLAKKCMPITWASAQEVDQQMWKMSTKNGGTSMKLKLGNGQSTVVK
;
A
#
# COMPACT_ATOMS: atom_id res chain seq x y z
N MET A 1 1.51 -25.77 10.10
CA MET A 1 1.98 -24.54 9.40
C MET A 1 0.91 -24.14 8.39
N ILE A 2 0.03 -23.22 8.75
CA ILE A 2 -1.03 -22.75 7.85
C ILE A 2 -0.38 -21.78 6.87
N LYS A 3 -0.19 -22.21 5.62
CA LYS A 3 0.14 -21.29 4.51
C LYS A 3 -1.10 -20.47 4.21
N ILE A 4 -1.11 -19.23 4.65
CA ILE A 4 -2.10 -18.23 4.22
C ILE A 4 -1.72 -17.83 2.79
N ASN A 5 -2.44 -18.38 1.81
CA ASN A 5 -2.35 -17.92 0.43
C ASN A 5 -3.12 -16.59 0.32
N CYS A 6 -2.44 -15.43 0.33
CA CYS A 6 -3.04 -14.22 -0.27
C CYS A 6 -3.30 -14.57 -1.74
N LEU A 7 -4.57 -14.57 -2.15
CA LEU A 7 -4.93 -14.71 -3.55
C LEU A 7 -4.43 -13.46 -4.29
N ILE A 8 -3.28 -13.60 -4.93
CA ILE A 8 -2.78 -12.65 -5.91
C ILE A 8 -3.74 -12.66 -7.11
N HIS A 9 -4.77 -11.83 -7.09
CA HIS A 9 -5.53 -11.54 -8.29
C HIS A 9 -4.65 -10.64 -9.17
N SER A 10 -3.70 -11.25 -9.87
CA SER A 10 -2.91 -10.59 -10.90
C SER A 10 -3.82 -10.29 -12.08
N SER A 11 -4.52 -9.16 -12.02
CA SER A 11 -5.20 -8.60 -13.19
C SER A 11 -4.14 -7.87 -14.02
N TYR A 12 -3.24 -8.62 -14.65
CA TYR A 12 -2.42 -8.10 -15.75
C TYR A 12 -3.27 -8.18 -17.01
N SER A 13 -4.22 -7.25 -17.17
CA SER A 13 -5.01 -7.16 -18.39
C SER A 13 -4.20 -6.48 -19.49
N ILE A 14 -3.57 -7.28 -20.34
CA ILE A 14 -3.10 -6.84 -21.66
C ILE A 14 -4.34 -6.82 -22.55
N PRO A 15 -4.77 -5.67 -23.09
CA PRO A 15 -6.12 -5.54 -23.66
C PRO A 15 -6.32 -6.20 -25.03
N HIS A 16 -5.39 -7.01 -25.55
CA HIS A 16 -5.48 -7.50 -26.93
C HIS A 16 -5.29 -9.01 -27.16
N LEU A 17 -4.95 -9.83 -26.17
CA LEU A 17 -4.85 -11.29 -26.37
C LEU A 17 -5.29 -12.05 -25.12
N GLY A 18 -6.52 -12.57 -25.14
CA GLY A 18 -7.10 -13.37 -24.07
C GLY A 18 -6.57 -14.79 -24.04
N ARG A 19 -5.36 -15.01 -23.50
CA ARG A 19 -4.93 -16.34 -23.03
C ARG A 19 -3.76 -16.23 -22.06
N PHE A 20 -3.90 -16.86 -20.89
CA PHE A 20 -2.77 -17.11 -20.00
C PHE A 20 -1.90 -18.23 -20.61
N ILE A 21 -0.60 -17.95 -20.76
CA ILE A 21 0.42 -18.95 -21.11
C ILE A 21 1.19 -19.27 -19.83
N SER A 22 0.61 -20.11 -18.99
CA SER A 22 1.32 -20.80 -17.90
C SER A 22 0.45 -21.96 -17.44
N LYS A 23 1.07 -23.12 -17.21
CA LYS A 23 0.41 -24.34 -16.74
C LYS A 23 0.60 -24.41 -15.22
N ASP A 24 -0.48 -24.43 -14.45
CA ASP A 24 -0.42 -24.59 -12.99
C ASP A 24 0.08 -26.00 -12.62
N PRO A 25 1.12 -26.14 -11.76
CA PRO A 25 1.60 -27.43 -11.33
C PRO A 25 0.91 -27.82 -10.02
N ILE A 26 -0.29 -28.40 -10.11
CA ILE A 26 -0.87 -29.16 -9.01
C ILE A 26 -1.46 -30.48 -9.52
N GLY A 27 -0.70 -31.55 -9.28
CA GLY A 27 -1.18 -32.93 -9.41
C GLY A 27 -2.06 -33.27 -8.21
N LEU A 28 -3.38 -33.29 -8.42
CA LEU A 28 -4.31 -33.96 -7.52
C LEU A 28 -5.33 -34.73 -8.37
N LEU A 29 -5.25 -36.05 -8.29
CA LEU A 29 -6.16 -37.01 -8.91
C LEU A 29 -7.60 -36.75 -8.43
N GLY A 30 -8.52 -36.47 -9.37
CA GLY A 30 -9.95 -36.42 -9.06
C GLY A 30 -10.87 -35.88 -10.16
N GLY A 31 -11.22 -36.72 -11.14
CA GLY A 31 -12.59 -36.74 -11.69
C GLY A 31 -12.84 -36.17 -13.09
N PHE A 32 -13.49 -36.97 -13.93
CA PHE A 32 -13.94 -36.68 -15.30
C PHE A 32 -15.19 -35.79 -15.33
N ASN A 33 -15.03 -34.47 -15.26
CA ASN A 33 -16.01 -33.55 -15.84
C ASN A 33 -15.34 -32.22 -16.25
N VAL A 34 -15.20 -32.02 -17.55
CA VAL A 34 -14.38 -30.96 -18.16
C VAL A 34 -15.21 -29.71 -18.55
N TYR A 35 -16.50 -29.64 -18.19
CA TYR A 35 -17.41 -28.54 -18.60
C TYR A 35 -18.42 -28.08 -17.53
N ALA A 36 -18.14 -28.23 -16.24
CA ALA A 36 -19.00 -27.64 -15.21
C ALA A 36 -18.55 -26.21 -14.84
N TYR A 37 -19.16 -25.20 -15.46
CA TYR A 37 -19.17 -23.83 -14.92
C TYR A 37 -20.11 -23.78 -13.71
N GLY A 38 -19.54 -23.87 -12.52
CA GLY A 38 -20.27 -23.56 -11.29
C GLY A 38 -20.39 -22.05 -11.10
N LEU A 39 -21.51 -21.46 -11.53
CA LEU A 39 -21.93 -20.14 -11.08
C LEU A 39 -22.23 -20.20 -9.57
N ASN A 40 -21.31 -19.72 -8.75
CA ASN A 40 -21.64 -19.15 -7.45
C ASN A 40 -20.56 -18.14 -7.03
N THR A 41 -20.82 -16.87 -7.36
CA THR A 41 -20.10 -15.68 -6.95
C THR A 41 -20.58 -15.20 -5.57
N THR A 42 -20.33 -15.98 -4.53
CA THR A 42 -20.73 -15.60 -3.17
C THR A 42 -19.63 -15.88 -2.15
N GLY A 43 -18.89 -14.82 -1.84
CA GLY A 43 -18.63 -14.42 -0.46
C GLY A 43 -17.81 -15.36 0.41
N TRP A 44 -16.48 -15.33 0.25
CA TRP A 44 -15.57 -15.50 1.38
C TRP A 44 -15.07 -14.11 1.78
N THR A 45 -15.88 -13.40 2.57
CA THR A 45 -15.39 -12.26 3.34
C THR A 45 -14.61 -12.85 4.50
N ASP A 46 -13.28 -12.72 4.52
CA ASP A 46 -12.47 -13.05 5.70
C ASP A 46 -12.92 -12.16 6.87
N PRO A 47 -13.64 -12.69 7.87
CA PRO A 47 -14.18 -11.90 8.97
C PRO A 47 -13.09 -11.46 9.96
N LEU A 48 -11.87 -12.01 9.84
CA LEU A 48 -10.87 -11.90 10.88
C LEU A 48 -9.87 -10.77 10.66
N GLY A 49 -9.80 -10.14 9.48
CA GLY A 49 -9.02 -8.89 9.29
C GLY A 49 -7.56 -8.95 9.76
N LEU A 50 -6.99 -10.15 9.86
CA LEU A 50 -5.70 -10.43 10.50
C LEU A 50 -4.55 -10.61 9.49
N SER A 51 -4.81 -10.48 8.19
CA SER A 51 -3.75 -10.32 7.18
C SER A 51 -3.36 -8.84 7.09
N SER A 52 -2.47 -8.41 7.99
CA SER A 52 -2.02 -7.01 8.04
C SER A 52 -1.32 -6.54 6.76
N ASN A 53 -0.92 -7.45 5.86
CA ASN A 53 -0.06 -7.17 4.71
C ASN A 53 -0.48 -7.94 3.43
N CYS A 54 -1.77 -8.08 3.09
CA CYS A 54 -2.05 -8.47 1.70
C CYS A 54 -1.76 -7.25 0.81
N PRO A 55 -0.84 -7.37 -0.17
CA PRO A 55 -0.47 -6.24 -1.00
C PRO A 55 -1.65 -5.79 -1.85
N LEU A 56 -1.86 -4.48 -1.93
CA LEU A 56 -2.90 -3.91 -2.78
C LEU A 56 -2.50 -4.08 -4.26
N ASN A 57 -3.43 -4.52 -5.10
CA ASN A 57 -3.24 -4.44 -6.54
C ASN A 57 -3.47 -2.97 -6.98
N CYS A 58 -2.37 -2.25 -7.20
CA CYS A 58 -2.39 -0.82 -7.45
C CYS A 58 -2.20 -0.51 -8.95
N PRO A 59 -3.04 0.37 -9.54
CA PRO A 59 -2.90 0.77 -10.93
C PRO A 59 -1.59 1.54 -11.16
N SER A 60 -1.16 1.61 -12.43
CA SER A 60 0.03 2.37 -12.84
C SER A 60 -0.01 3.82 -12.32
N GLY A 61 1.14 4.31 -11.85
CA GLY A 61 1.25 5.64 -11.22
C GLY A 61 0.87 5.67 -9.74
N THR A 62 0.42 4.53 -9.18
CA THR A 62 0.16 4.38 -7.75
C THR A 62 0.98 3.22 -7.17
N ILE A 63 1.10 3.18 -5.85
CA ILE A 63 1.83 2.13 -5.13
C ILE A 63 1.05 1.68 -3.90
N ASP A 64 1.25 0.43 -3.49
CA ASP A 64 0.81 -0.03 -2.19
C ASP A 64 1.61 0.70 -1.10
N PRO A 65 0.95 1.51 -0.25
CA PRO A 65 1.64 2.23 0.82
C PRO A 65 2.37 1.32 1.80
N SER A 66 1.98 0.04 1.94
CA SER A 66 2.68 -0.94 2.80
C SER A 66 4.13 -1.20 2.36
N SER A 67 4.42 -1.05 1.07
CA SER A 67 5.75 -1.24 0.48
C SER A 67 6.68 -0.02 0.61
N VAL A 68 6.15 1.11 1.09
CA VAL A 68 6.87 2.39 1.19
C VAL A 68 7.30 2.64 2.63
N HIS A 69 8.54 3.10 2.78
CA HIS A 69 9.18 3.33 4.06
C HIS A 69 9.25 4.81 4.42
N PHE A 70 9.07 5.10 5.70
CA PHE A 70 9.26 6.44 6.27
C PHE A 70 10.74 6.75 6.44
N MET A 71 11.21 7.91 5.96
CA MET A 71 12.56 8.38 6.30
C MET A 71 12.63 8.88 7.74
N GLN A 72 11.55 9.48 8.25
CA GLN A 72 11.46 10.06 9.59
C GLN A 72 10.86 9.09 10.62
N SER A 73 11.32 9.22 11.88
CA SER A 73 10.75 8.47 13.02
C SER A 73 9.43 9.07 13.53
N SER A 74 9.12 10.33 13.21
CA SER A 74 7.87 10.96 13.65
C SER A 74 7.39 12.08 12.74
N ALA A 75 6.08 12.32 12.71
CA ALA A 75 5.45 13.47 12.09
C ALA A 75 4.32 14.03 12.96
N LYS A 76 3.98 15.32 12.80
CA LYS A 76 2.79 15.91 13.41
C LYS A 76 1.55 15.50 12.61
N ASN A 77 0.43 15.27 13.31
CA ASN A 77 -0.87 15.01 12.68
C ASN A 77 -1.37 16.23 11.90
N GLN A 78 -1.27 17.42 12.48
CA GLN A 78 -1.77 18.64 11.87
C GLN A 78 -0.81 19.18 10.79
N THR A 79 -1.41 19.67 9.70
CA THR A 79 -0.75 20.29 8.54
C THR A 79 -1.61 21.45 8.06
N GLY A 80 -1.34 22.66 8.57
CA GLY A 80 -2.24 23.80 8.36
C GLY A 80 -3.64 23.45 8.88
N ASP A 81 -4.63 23.51 7.99
CA ASP A 81 -6.04 23.25 8.30
C ASP A 81 -6.42 21.77 8.24
N TYR A 82 -5.52 20.90 7.77
CA TYR A 82 -5.78 19.48 7.58
C TYR A 82 -5.07 18.61 8.61
N THR A 83 -5.59 17.40 8.82
CA THR A 83 -4.94 16.38 9.66
C THR A 83 -4.68 15.10 8.88
N VAL A 84 -3.63 14.37 9.25
CA VAL A 84 -3.34 13.05 8.66
C VAL A 84 -4.50 12.09 8.91
N LEU A 85 -5.07 12.11 10.11
CA LEU A 85 -6.25 11.29 10.46
C LEU A 85 -7.48 11.67 9.63
N GLY A 86 -7.80 12.96 9.52
CA GLY A 86 -8.94 13.43 8.73
C GLY A 86 -8.78 13.15 7.24
N ASN A 87 -7.57 13.27 6.70
CA ASN A 87 -7.27 12.88 5.33
C ASN A 87 -7.43 11.37 5.13
N ALA A 88 -6.98 10.55 6.08
CA ALA A 88 -7.14 9.09 6.01
C ALA A 88 -8.62 8.69 6.00
N GLU A 89 -9.44 9.30 6.85
CA GLU A 89 -10.88 9.09 6.88
C GLU A 89 -11.55 9.54 5.58
N SER A 90 -11.20 10.72 5.09
CA SER A 90 -11.74 11.26 3.84
C SER A 90 -11.37 10.40 2.63
N LEU A 91 -10.15 9.85 2.60
CA LEU A 91 -9.71 8.87 1.61
C LEU A 91 -10.52 7.58 1.73
N LYS A 92 -10.70 7.05 2.94
CA LYS A 92 -11.47 5.82 3.19
C LYS A 92 -12.91 5.96 2.72
N ASN A 93 -13.54 7.09 3.03
CA ASN A 93 -14.92 7.41 2.67
C ASN A 93 -15.09 7.86 1.21
N GLY A 94 -13.98 8.08 0.48
CA GLY A 94 -14.01 8.49 -0.93
C GLY A 94 -14.35 9.96 -1.17
N THR A 95 -14.48 10.76 -0.11
CA THR A 95 -14.73 12.21 -0.17
C THR A 95 -13.52 13.02 -0.63
N LEU A 96 -12.31 12.47 -0.52
CA LEU A 96 -11.07 13.09 -0.96
C LEU A 96 -10.47 12.31 -2.13
N ASP A 97 -10.15 13.02 -3.21
CA ASP A 97 -9.41 12.46 -4.35
C ASP A 97 -7.95 12.15 -3.93
N ALA A 98 -7.52 10.92 -4.18
CA ALA A 98 -6.18 10.45 -3.82
C ALA A 98 -5.05 11.24 -4.51
N ASN A 99 -5.27 11.75 -5.73
CA ASN A 99 -4.28 12.49 -6.50
C ASN A 99 -3.92 13.83 -5.85
N VAL A 100 -4.84 14.43 -5.08
CA VAL A 100 -4.56 15.65 -4.30
C VAL A 100 -3.43 15.40 -3.28
N LEU A 101 -3.34 14.17 -2.78
CA LEU A 101 -2.32 13.75 -1.82
C LEU A 101 -1.17 12.97 -2.47
N ARG A 102 -0.88 13.18 -3.77
CA ARG A 102 0.24 12.54 -4.45
C ARG A 102 1.56 12.71 -3.69
N ALA A 103 2.28 11.62 -3.42
CA ALA A 103 3.51 11.64 -2.63
C ALA A 103 4.77 11.54 -3.50
N LYS A 104 5.84 12.23 -3.12
CA LYS A 104 7.16 12.02 -3.69
C LYS A 104 7.88 10.85 -3.02
N VAL A 105 8.40 9.95 -3.83
CA VAL A 105 9.14 8.77 -3.38
C VAL A 105 10.46 8.63 -4.13
N TRP A 106 11.41 7.92 -3.54
CA TRP A 106 12.67 7.55 -4.17
C TRP A 106 13.04 6.12 -3.81
N LYS A 107 13.91 5.50 -4.60
CA LYS A 107 14.36 4.13 -4.41
C LYS A 107 15.85 4.15 -4.13
N ASP A 108 16.27 3.48 -3.05
CA ASP A 108 17.69 3.35 -2.73
C ASP A 108 18.36 2.22 -3.51
N ASN A 109 19.67 2.09 -3.32
CA ASN A 109 20.48 1.08 -4.01
C ASN A 109 20.15 -0.38 -3.59
N SER A 110 19.48 -0.57 -2.44
CA SER A 110 18.95 -1.87 -2.00
C SER A 110 17.58 -2.19 -2.61
N GLY A 111 17.01 -1.25 -3.36
CA GLY A 111 15.71 -1.36 -3.98
C GLY A 111 14.54 -0.97 -3.08
N LYS A 112 14.83 -0.41 -1.90
CA LYS A 112 13.83 0.00 -0.93
C LYS A 112 13.28 1.37 -1.28
N ILE A 113 11.95 1.50 -1.20
CA ILE A 113 11.25 2.74 -1.54
C ILE A 113 11.00 3.56 -0.29
N TRP A 114 11.35 4.83 -0.35
CA TRP A 114 11.29 5.80 0.73
C TRP A 114 10.41 6.98 0.35
N THR A 115 9.63 7.49 1.30
CA THR A 115 8.81 8.70 1.10
C THR A 115 9.51 9.96 1.55
N LEU A 116 9.41 11.02 0.75
CA LEU A 116 9.74 12.39 1.16
C LEU A 116 8.56 13.06 1.90
N ASP A 117 7.34 12.52 1.68
CA ASP A 117 6.05 13.03 2.15
C ASP A 117 5.41 12.09 3.21
N HIS A 118 6.05 12.05 4.36
CA HIS A 118 5.69 11.21 5.51
C HIS A 118 4.21 11.27 5.91
N ARG A 119 3.62 12.47 5.93
CA ARG A 119 2.22 12.67 6.33
C ARG A 119 1.23 12.12 5.30
N ARG A 120 1.55 12.22 4.01
CA ARG A 120 0.74 11.65 2.92
C ARG A 120 0.79 10.13 2.98
N LEU A 121 2.00 9.55 3.08
CA LEU A 121 2.15 8.11 3.27
C LEU A 121 1.37 7.60 4.49
N ALA A 122 1.45 8.31 5.61
CA ALA A 122 0.71 7.94 6.81
C ALA A 122 -0.81 7.91 6.57
N ALA A 123 -1.36 8.90 5.86
CA ALA A 123 -2.78 8.92 5.52
C ALA A 123 -3.19 7.73 4.65
N PHE A 124 -2.39 7.37 3.64
CA PHE A 124 -2.66 6.21 2.77
C PHE A 124 -2.52 4.86 3.49
N LYS A 125 -1.53 4.70 4.37
CA LYS A 125 -1.37 3.51 5.23
C LYS A 125 -2.59 3.32 6.13
N LEU A 126 -3.07 4.39 6.76
CA LEU A 126 -4.27 4.37 7.59
C LEU A 126 -5.55 4.12 6.78
N ALA A 127 -5.65 4.68 5.57
CA ALA A 127 -6.79 4.49 4.68
C ALA A 127 -6.80 3.13 3.97
N LYS A 128 -5.68 2.40 3.96
CA LYS A 128 -5.46 1.17 3.18
C LYS A 128 -5.82 1.33 1.70
N LYS A 129 -5.37 2.44 1.09
CA LYS A 129 -5.61 2.76 -0.34
C LYS A 129 -4.29 2.92 -1.09
N CYS A 130 -4.32 2.58 -2.38
CA CYS A 130 -3.20 2.84 -3.29
C CYS A 130 -2.86 4.33 -3.30
N MET A 131 -1.57 4.62 -3.15
CA MET A 131 -1.04 5.97 -3.04
C MET A 131 -0.52 6.42 -4.40
N PRO A 132 -1.03 7.52 -4.99
CA PRO A 132 -0.43 8.13 -6.17
C PRO A 132 0.97 8.64 -5.85
N ILE A 133 1.93 8.34 -6.72
CA ILE A 133 3.33 8.68 -6.50
C ILE A 133 3.94 9.50 -7.62
N THR A 134 5.07 10.13 -7.29
CA THR A 134 6.03 10.60 -8.28
C THR A 134 7.44 10.37 -7.78
N TRP A 135 8.29 9.95 -8.70
CA TRP A 135 9.69 9.71 -8.42
C TRP A 135 10.43 11.04 -8.26
N ALA A 136 11.14 11.19 -7.15
CA ALA A 136 12.02 12.31 -6.91
C ALA A 136 13.33 12.13 -7.69
N SER A 137 13.91 13.23 -8.16
CA SER A 137 15.25 13.25 -8.74
C SER A 137 16.31 13.06 -7.65
N ALA A 138 17.51 12.61 -8.04
CA ALA A 138 18.63 12.42 -7.10
C ALA A 138 18.97 13.73 -6.35
N GLN A 139 18.99 14.86 -7.05
CA GLN A 139 19.25 16.18 -6.44
C GLN A 139 18.21 16.54 -5.37
N GLU A 140 16.93 16.27 -5.61
CA GLU A 140 15.87 16.50 -4.62
C GLU A 140 15.99 15.59 -3.40
N VAL A 141 16.46 14.35 -3.61
CA VAL A 141 16.70 13.39 -2.53
C VAL A 141 17.87 13.87 -1.67
N ASP A 142 18.99 14.26 -2.28
CA ASP A 142 20.19 14.75 -1.58
C ASP A 142 19.87 15.95 -0.68
N GLN A 143 19.07 16.90 -1.18
CA GLN A 143 18.61 18.06 -0.40
C GLN A 143 17.70 17.71 0.79
N GLN A 144 17.14 16.50 0.80
CA GLN A 144 16.17 16.05 1.81
C GLN A 144 16.70 14.91 2.69
N MET A 145 17.97 14.53 2.56
CA MET A 145 18.57 13.46 3.34
C MET A 145 18.58 13.73 4.85
N TRP A 146 18.51 15.00 5.27
CA TRP A 146 18.32 15.37 6.69
C TRP A 146 17.04 14.78 7.30
N LYS A 147 16.06 14.38 6.47
CA LYS A 147 14.84 13.68 6.92
C LYS A 147 15.09 12.22 7.31
N MET A 148 16.26 11.66 7.01
CA MET A 148 16.58 10.25 7.26
C MET A 148 16.90 10.00 8.75
N SER A 149 15.86 10.01 9.58
CA SER A 149 15.92 9.92 11.04
C SER A 149 15.33 8.63 11.60
N THR A 150 14.90 7.70 10.74
CA THR A 150 14.27 6.44 11.14
C THR A 150 15.27 5.51 11.84
N LYS A 151 14.80 4.79 12.87
CA LYS A 151 15.58 3.79 13.61
C LYS A 151 15.15 2.34 13.34
N ASN A 152 14.03 2.15 12.64
CA ASN A 152 13.41 0.84 12.38
C ASN A 152 13.35 0.53 10.88
N GLY A 153 14.29 1.11 10.11
CA GLY A 153 14.29 1.02 8.66
C GLY A 153 13.03 1.61 8.01
N GLY A 154 12.32 2.53 8.65
CA GLY A 154 11.16 3.21 8.07
C GLY A 154 9.89 2.37 8.02
N THR A 155 9.86 1.23 8.71
CA THR A 155 8.68 0.35 8.76
C THR A 155 7.52 0.96 9.55
N SER A 156 7.80 1.88 10.46
CA SER A 156 6.75 2.64 11.15
C SER A 156 7.21 4.03 11.55
N MET A 157 6.24 4.91 11.81
CA MET A 157 6.46 6.29 12.21
C MET A 157 5.48 6.68 13.32
N LYS A 158 5.94 7.46 14.31
CA LYS A 158 5.09 8.03 15.36
C LYS A 158 4.36 9.28 14.84
N LEU A 159 3.03 9.25 14.83
CA LEU A 159 2.18 10.39 14.49
C LEU A 159 1.76 11.11 15.79
N LYS A 160 2.19 12.36 15.97
CA LYS A 160 1.91 13.18 17.15
C LYS A 160 0.56 13.87 16.99
N LEU A 161 -0.40 13.58 17.87
CA LEU A 161 -1.79 14.05 17.78
C LEU A 161 -2.00 15.43 18.44
N GLY A 162 -1.13 15.79 19.38
CA GLY A 162 -1.31 16.95 20.26
C GLY A 162 -1.41 16.50 21.71
N ASN A 163 -1.24 17.41 22.67
CA ASN A 163 -1.42 17.15 24.11
C ASN A 163 -0.63 15.93 24.64
N GLY A 164 0.58 15.69 24.12
CA GLY A 164 1.42 14.55 24.48
C GLY A 164 0.98 13.20 23.88
N GLN A 165 -0.18 13.13 23.23
CA GLN A 165 -0.69 11.91 22.61
C GLN A 165 -0.03 11.62 21.26
N SER A 166 0.18 10.33 20.98
CA SER A 166 0.73 9.86 19.71
C SER A 166 0.21 8.48 19.35
N THR A 167 0.08 8.22 18.06
CA THR A 167 -0.21 6.89 17.50
C THR A 167 0.94 6.40 16.62
N VAL A 168 1.05 5.10 16.39
CA VAL A 168 2.07 4.50 15.51
C VAL A 168 1.41 4.12 14.19
N VAL A 169 1.95 4.63 13.09
CA VAL A 169 1.54 4.26 11.74
C VAL A 169 2.54 3.26 11.18
N LYS A 170 2.05 2.10 10.75
CA LYS A 170 2.83 1.01 10.15
C LYS A 170 2.56 0.95 8.66
#